data_AF-A0A9P8F4T8-F1
#
_entry.id   AF-A0A9P8F4T8-F1
#
_cell.length_a   1.000
_cell.length_b   1.000
_cell.length_c   1.000
_cell.angle_alpha   90.00
_cell.angle_beta   90.00
_cell.angle_gamma   90.00
#
_symmetry.space_group_name_H-M   'P 1'
#
loop_
_entity.id
_entity.type
_entity.pdbx_description
1 polymer ?
#
loop_
_entity_poly.entity_id
_entity_poly.type
_entity_poly.pdbx_seq_one_letter_code
_entity_poly.pdbx_strand_id
1 'polypeptide(L)'
;MAPKQLNFITGNKNKLAEVQAILAPTGVDLSNQSVDLLEIQGTIEEISKDKCRRAADTVGGPVLVEDTCLCFDAFDELPGPYVKWFLKSLGVQQFHKLLAGFDDKGAQAVCTFAYSEGPG
;
A
#
# COMPACT_ATOMS: atom_id res chain seq x y z
N MET A 1 2.48 4.29 -22.62
CA MET A 1 2.76 2.88 -22.99
C MET A 1 3.16 2.14 -21.72
N ALA A 2 2.85 0.85 -21.57
CA ALA A 2 3.30 0.11 -20.39
C ALA A 2 4.84 0.07 -20.35
N PRO A 3 5.48 0.30 -19.19
CA PRO A 3 6.93 0.29 -19.08
C PRO A 3 7.45 -1.13 -19.33
N LYS A 4 8.56 -1.24 -20.05
CA LYS A 4 9.20 -2.55 -20.30
C LYS A 4 9.84 -3.11 -19.03
N GLN A 5 10.36 -2.22 -18.18
CA GLN A 5 10.92 -2.51 -16.86
C GLN A 5 10.20 -1.68 -15.80
N LEU A 6 9.81 -2.31 -14.69
CA LEU A 6 9.07 -1.68 -13.60
C LEU A 6 9.67 -2.07 -12.25
N ASN A 7 10.02 -1.08 -11.44
CA ASN A 7 10.53 -1.32 -10.09
C ASN A 7 9.37 -1.31 -9.09
N PHE A 8 9.05 -2.47 -8.52
CA PHE A 8 8.08 -2.58 -7.43
C PHE A 8 8.75 -2.38 -6.08
N ILE A 9 8.38 -1.29 -5.40
CA ILE A 9 9.03 -0.85 -4.17
C ILE A 9 8.24 -1.33 -2.97
N THR A 10 8.69 -2.44 -2.38
CA THR A 10 8.10 -3.04 -1.19
C THR A 10 9.11 -3.94 -0.47
N GLY A 11 9.03 -3.96 0.86
CA GLY A 11 9.69 -4.96 1.71
C GLY A 11 8.78 -6.15 2.04
N ASN A 12 7.51 -6.14 1.63
CA ASN A 12 6.55 -7.20 1.94
C ASN A 12 6.56 -8.29 0.85
N LYS A 13 7.04 -9.48 1.20
CA LYS A 13 7.15 -10.63 0.29
C LYS A 13 5.79 -11.11 -0.25
N ASN A 14 4.72 -10.97 0.52
CA ASN A 14 3.39 -11.39 0.08
C ASN A 14 2.86 -10.44 -1.01
N LYS A 15 3.01 -9.13 -0.80
CA LYS A 15 2.70 -8.11 -1.83
C LYS A 15 3.48 -8.36 -3.12
N LEU A 16 4.78 -8.67 -3.00
CA LEU A 16 5.60 -9.00 -4.16
C LEU A 16 5.06 -10.21 -4.92
N ALA A 17 4.75 -11.29 -4.22
CA ALA A 17 4.22 -12.50 -4.84
C ALA A 17 2.87 -12.25 -5.55
N GLU A 18 1.98 -11.47 -4.93
CA GLU A 18 0.69 -11.08 -5.51
C GLU A 18 0.88 -10.26 -6.79
N VAL A 19 1.70 -9.19 -6.74
CA VAL A 19 1.93 -8.32 -7.90
C VAL A 19 2.64 -9.06 -9.03
N GLN A 20 3.59 -9.93 -8.73
CA GLN A 20 4.24 -10.79 -9.73
C GLN A 20 3.24 -11.70 -10.42
N ALA A 21 2.33 -12.34 -9.67
CA ALA A 21 1.32 -13.21 -10.24
C ALA A 21 0.33 -12.43 -11.12
N ILE A 22 -0.09 -11.24 -10.70
CA ILE A 22 -1.02 -10.37 -11.44
C ILE A 22 -0.39 -9.86 -12.74
N LEU A 23 0.89 -9.47 -12.71
CA LEU A 23 1.56 -8.87 -13.86
C LEU A 23 2.22 -9.88 -14.80
N ALA A 24 2.39 -11.15 -14.40
CA ALA A 24 3.01 -12.18 -15.23
C ALA A 24 2.46 -12.28 -16.68
N PRO A 25 1.15 -12.16 -16.95
CA PRO A 25 0.61 -12.23 -18.31
C PRO A 25 0.91 -11.00 -19.17
N THR A 26 1.36 -9.89 -18.58
CA THR A 26 1.52 -8.60 -19.27
C THR A 26 2.87 -8.46 -19.99
N GLY A 27 3.86 -9.30 -19.65
CA GLY A 27 5.22 -9.22 -20.19
C GLY A 27 6.06 -8.07 -19.62
N VAL A 28 5.60 -7.38 -18.58
CA VAL A 28 6.38 -6.38 -17.83
C VAL A 28 7.48 -7.07 -17.03
N ASP A 29 8.72 -6.61 -17.18
CA ASP A 29 9.85 -7.06 -16.37
C ASP A 29 9.81 -6.37 -15.00
N LEU A 30 9.35 -7.09 -13.98
CA LEU A 30 9.16 -6.57 -12.63
C LEU A 30 10.41 -6.84 -11.77
N SER A 31 11.14 -5.78 -11.43
CA SER A 31 12.20 -5.82 -10.42
C SER A 31 11.63 -5.43 -9.05
N ASN A 32 12.11 -6.04 -7.97
CA ASN A 32 11.74 -5.64 -6.61
C ASN A 32 12.91 -4.96 -5.91
N GLN A 33 12.61 -3.86 -5.22
CA GLN A 33 13.56 -3.22 -4.32
C GLN A 33 12.87 -2.89 -3.00
N SER A 34 13.55 -3.16 -1.89
CA SER A 34 13.11 -2.74 -0.57
C SER A 34 13.82 -1.43 -0.22
N VAL A 35 13.12 -0.32 -0.42
CA VAL A 35 13.61 1.02 -0.06
C VAL A 35 12.91 1.45 1.23
N ASP A 36 13.70 1.91 2.21
CA ASP A 36 13.15 2.50 3.43
C ASP A 36 12.71 3.93 3.12
N LEU A 37 11.40 4.13 3.00
CA LEU A 37 10.78 5.41 2.66
C LEU A 37 9.97 5.90 3.85
N LEU A 38 10.13 7.18 4.16
CA LEU A 38 9.26 7.85 5.13
C LEU A 38 7.82 7.83 4.62
N GLU A 39 6.92 7.24 5.40
CA GLU A 39 5.47 7.31 5.16
C GLU A 39 4.89 8.48 5.96
N ILE A 40 4.36 9.48 5.25
CA ILE A 40 3.64 10.59 5.87
C ILE A 40 2.30 10.11 6.44
N GLN A 41 1.65 10.97 7.22
CA GLN A 41 0.25 10.79 7.62
C GLN A 41 -0.63 11.63 6.70
N GLY A 42 -1.84 11.16 6.43
CA GLY A 42 -2.77 11.80 5.51
C GLY A 42 -3.82 10.81 5.01
N THR A 43 -4.48 11.16 3.90
CA THR A 43 -5.34 10.22 3.19
C THR A 43 -4.49 9.16 2.46
N ILE A 44 -5.12 8.08 2.03
CA ILE A 44 -4.42 7.04 1.27
C ILE A 44 -3.81 7.61 -0.02
N GLU A 45 -4.49 8.54 -0.68
CA GLU A 45 -3.99 9.19 -1.90
C GLU A 45 -2.75 10.05 -1.62
N GLU A 46 -2.76 10.82 -0.53
CA GLU A 46 -1.61 11.67 -0.14
C GLU A 46 -0.40 10.81 0.19
N ILE A 47 -0.61 9.75 0.99
CA ILE A 47 0.41 8.81 1.40
C ILE A 47 1.00 8.09 0.18
N SER A 48 0.15 7.51 -0.67
CA SER A 48 0.61 6.76 -1.85
C SER A 48 1.31 7.65 -2.87
N LYS A 49 0.85 8.90 -3.08
CA LYS A 49 1.52 9.87 -3.96
C LYS A 49 2.89 10.26 -3.43
N ASP A 50 3.01 10.63 -2.15
CA ASP A 50 4.29 11.02 -1.56
C ASP A 50 5.28 9.85 -1.57
N LYS A 51 4.81 8.65 -1.20
CA LYS A 51 5.60 7.41 -1.24
C LYS A 51 6.10 7.09 -2.65
N CYS A 52 5.22 7.18 -3.65
CA CYS A 52 5.58 6.92 -5.05
C CYS A 52 6.60 7.94 -5.56
N ARG A 53 6.43 9.22 -5.26
CA ARG A 53 7.38 10.27 -5.61
C ARG A 53 8.77 10.01 -5.01
N ARG A 54 8.85 9.75 -3.71
CA ARG A 54 10.13 9.46 -3.04
C ARG A 54 10.79 8.18 -3.56
N ALA A 55 9.98 7.17 -3.87
CA ALA A 55 10.45 5.95 -4.54
C ALA A 55 11.08 6.28 -5.89
N ALA A 56 10.41 7.08 -6.71
CA ALA A 56 10.89 7.49 -8.03
C ALA A 56 12.20 8.27 -7.93
N ASP A 57 12.27 9.23 -7.00
CA ASP A 57 13.48 10.03 -6.72
C ASP A 57 14.67 9.14 -6.29
N THR A 58 14.40 8.08 -5.52
CA THR A 58 15.44 7.17 -5.03
C THR A 58 15.93 6.20 -6.12
N VAL A 59 15.01 5.70 -6.94
CA VAL A 59 15.29 4.68 -7.96
C VAL A 59 15.80 5.29 -9.26
N GLY A 60 15.40 6.52 -9.59
CA GLY A 60 15.77 7.19 -10.84
C GLY A 60 15.09 6.63 -12.09
N GLY A 61 13.91 6.02 -11.96
CA GLY A 61 13.18 5.42 -13.08
C GLY A 61 11.76 4.98 -12.72
N PRO A 62 11.09 4.18 -13.58
CA PRO A 62 9.71 3.77 -13.36
C PRO A 62 9.54 2.98 -12.07
N VAL A 63 8.60 3.42 -11.24
CA VAL A 63 8.30 2.79 -9.95
C VAL A 63 6.81 2.50 -9.80
N LEU A 64 6.52 1.41 -9.10
CA LEU A 64 5.21 1.06 -8.59
C LEU A 64 5.31 0.88 -7.08
N VAL A 65 4.45 1.56 -6.33
CA VAL A 65 4.28 1.36 -4.88
C VAL A 65 2.85 0.89 -4.59
N GLU A 66 2.67 0.27 -3.43
CA GLU A 66 1.37 -0.25 -3.00
C GLU A 66 1.14 -0.01 -1.51
N ASP A 67 -0.01 0.59 -1.20
CA ASP A 67 -0.51 0.79 0.16
C ASP A 67 -1.81 0.04 0.39
N THR A 68 -2.03 -0.40 1.63
CA THR A 68 -3.20 -1.20 2.01
C THR A 68 -3.87 -0.55 3.21
N CYS A 69 -5.16 -0.28 3.08
CA CYS A 69 -6.01 0.24 4.15
C CYS A 69 -7.02 -0.82 4.59
N LEU A 70 -7.44 -0.72 5.84
CA LEU A 70 -8.66 -1.36 6.31
C LEU A 70 -9.55 -0.29 6.93
N CYS A 71 -10.66 -0.03 6.26
CA CYS A 71 -11.57 1.06 6.55
C CYS A 71 -12.81 0.49 7.22
N PHE A 72 -13.14 0.94 8.43
CA PHE A 72 -14.40 0.57 9.08
C PHE A 72 -15.45 1.65 8.83
N ASP A 73 -16.63 1.24 8.40
CA ASP A 73 -17.74 2.15 8.08
C ASP A 73 -18.15 2.94 9.33
N ALA A 74 -18.15 2.28 10.49
CA ALA A 74 -18.46 2.88 11.78
C ALA A 74 -17.43 3.92 12.28
N PHE A 75 -16.22 3.95 11.70
CA PHE A 75 -15.13 4.83 12.13
C PHE A 75 -14.78 5.88 11.07
N ASP A 76 -15.69 6.16 10.14
CA ASP A 76 -15.43 7.06 9.00
C ASP A 76 -14.09 6.69 8.31
N GLU A 77 -13.96 5.40 7.96
CA GLU A 77 -12.83 4.78 7.27
C GLU A 77 -11.55 4.57 8.10
N LEU A 78 -11.52 4.92 9.38
CA LEU A 78 -10.40 4.54 10.25
C LEU A 78 -10.43 3.04 10.59
N PRO A 79 -9.27 2.41 10.91
CA PRO A 79 -7.93 2.99 10.98
C PRO A 79 -7.30 3.30 9.61
N GLY A 80 -7.92 2.87 8.51
CA GLY A 80 -7.51 3.19 7.14
C GLY A 80 -6.04 2.84 6.89
N PRO A 81 -5.19 3.79 6.45
CA PRO A 81 -3.78 3.54 6.14
C PRO A 81 -2.94 3.16 7.38
N TYR A 82 -3.46 3.39 8.57
CA TYR A 82 -2.75 3.13 9.83
C TYR A 82 -2.93 1.69 10.33
N VAL A 83 -3.68 0.84 9.62
CA VAL A 83 -4.04 -0.53 10.04
C VAL A 83 -2.83 -1.37 10.50
N LYS A 84 -1.66 -1.19 9.87
CA LYS A 84 -0.41 -1.88 10.27
C LYS A 84 -0.08 -1.68 11.74
N TRP A 85 -0.21 -0.45 12.25
CA TRP A 85 0.12 -0.11 13.63
C TRP A 85 -0.91 -0.64 14.62
N PHE A 86 -2.19 -0.59 14.25
CA PHE A 86 -3.26 -1.17 15.05
C PHE A 86 -3.11 -2.69 15.16
N LEU A 87 -2.90 -3.39 14.03
CA LEU A 87 -2.69 -4.84 14.02
C LEU A 87 -1.42 -5.24 14.78
N LYS A 88 -0.32 -4.48 14.65
CA LYS A 88 0.92 -4.75 15.40
C LYS A 88 0.71 -4.64 16.91
N SER A 89 -0.07 -3.64 17.35
CA SER A 89 -0.23 -3.35 18.78
C SER A 89 -1.31 -4.21 19.45
N LEU A 90 -2.43 -4.41 18.76
CA LEU A 90 -3.60 -5.11 19.30
C LEU A 90 -3.58 -6.61 18.96
N GLY A 91 -3.00 -6.98 17.82
CA GLY A 91 -3.21 -8.29 17.22
C GLY A 91 -4.65 -8.48 16.74
N VAL A 92 -4.86 -9.46 15.86
CA VAL A 92 -6.17 -9.73 15.25
C VAL A 92 -7.26 -10.01 16.29
N GLN A 93 -6.91 -10.70 17.39
CA GLN A 93 -7.84 -11.09 18.45
C GLN A 93 -8.42 -9.90 19.22
N GLN A 94 -7.67 -8.80 19.35
CA GLN A 94 -8.18 -7.60 20.02
C GLN A 94 -8.66 -6.55 19.02
N PHE A 95 -8.13 -6.56 17.80
CA PHE A 95 -8.44 -5.58 16.77
C PHE A 95 -9.93 -5.51 16.44
N HIS A 96 -10.63 -6.65 16.33
CA HIS A 96 -12.08 -6.65 16.06
C HIS A 96 -12.91 -6.02 17.21
N LYS A 97 -12.37 -6.00 18.44
CA LYS A 97 -13.07 -5.42 19.60
C LYS A 97 -13.15 -3.91 19.55
N LEU A 98 -12.38 -3.25 18.69
CA LEU A 98 -12.51 -1.81 18.43
C LEU A 98 -13.95 -1.45 18.05
N LEU A 99 -14.61 -2.31 17.27
CA LEU A 99 -15.99 -2.10 16.83
C LEU A 99 -17.02 -2.57 17.85
N ALA A 100 -16.65 -3.06 19.04
CA ALA A 100 -17.62 -3.70 19.97
C ALA A 100 -18.80 -2.78 20.34
N GLY A 101 -18.58 -1.46 20.45
CA GLY A 101 -19.60 -0.48 20.81
C GLY A 101 -20.46 0.06 19.66
N PHE A 102 -20.27 -0.42 18.43
CA PHE A 102 -20.96 0.08 17.24
C PHE A 102 -21.86 -1.02 16.68
N ASP A 103 -23.09 -0.72 16.27
CA ASP A 103 -23.94 -1.75 15.64
C ASP A 103 -23.39 -2.16 14.27
N ASP A 104 -22.86 -1.18 13.53
CA ASP A 104 -22.24 -1.39 12.23
C ASP A 104 -20.84 -2.02 12.35
N LYS A 105 -20.66 -3.14 11.63
CA LYS A 105 -19.40 -3.90 11.53
C LYS A 105 -18.85 -3.92 10.10
N GLY A 106 -19.44 -3.13 9.20
CA GLY A 106 -19.02 -2.96 7.83
C GLY A 106 -17.56 -2.53 7.75
N ALA A 107 -16.85 -3.14 6.80
CA ALA A 107 -15.43 -2.88 6.60
C ALA A 107 -15.04 -3.10 5.14
N GLN A 108 -14.09 -2.32 4.67
CA GLN A 108 -13.52 -2.44 3.33
C GLN A 108 -11.99 -2.53 3.40
N ALA A 109 -11.44 -3.53 2.73
CA ALA A 109 -10.00 -3.59 2.46
C ALA A 109 -9.74 -2.86 1.15
N VAL A 110 -8.93 -1.80 1.20
CA VAL A 110 -8.60 -0.97 0.04
C VAL A 110 -7.13 -1.15 -0.28
N CYS A 111 -6.82 -1.47 -1.54
CA CYS A 111 -5.45 -1.54 -2.04
C CYS A 111 -5.25 -0.42 -3.06
N THR A 112 -4.24 0.42 -2.84
CA THR A 112 -3.93 1.56 -3.69
C THR A 112 -2.56 1.36 -4.31
N PHE A 113 -2.52 1.35 -5.65
CA PHE A 113 -1.28 1.39 -6.40
C PHE A 113 -1.00 2.81 -6.87
N ALA A 114 0.24 3.27 -6.70
CA ALA A 114 0.72 4.52 -7.29
C ALA A 114 1.93 4.25 -8.18
N TYR A 115 1.91 4.87 -9.35
CA TYR A 115 2.91 4.68 -10.40
C TYR A 115 3.53 6.03 -10.79
N SER A 116 4.83 6.03 -11.04
CA SER A 116 5.56 7.13 -11.67
C SER A 116 6.50 6.59 -12.75
N GLU A 117 6.68 7.34 -13.84
CA GLU A 117 7.66 7.02 -14.90
C GLU A 117 9.11 7.34 -14.48
N GLY A 118 9.30 8.15 -13.43
CA GLY A 118 10.61 8.58 -12.96
C GLY A 118 10.53 9.77 -11.99
N PRO A 119 11.68 10.34 -11.59
CA PRO A 119 11.74 11.54 -10.76
C PRO A 119 11.02 12.74 -11.41
N GLY A 120 10.36 13.56 -10.61
CA GLY A 120 9.55 14.71 -11.04
C GLY A 120 8.18 14.76 -10.36
#